data_AF-A0A2S9FJB9-F1
#
_entry.id   AF-A0A2S9FJB9-F1
#
_cell.length_a   1.000
_cell.length_b   1.000
_cell.length_c   1.000
_cell.angle_alpha   90.00
_cell.angle_beta   90.00
_cell.angle_gamma   90.00
#
_symmetry.space_group_name_H-M   'P 1'
#
loop_
_entity.id
_entity.type
_entity.pdbx_description
1 polymer ?
#
loop_
_entity_poly.entity_id
_entity_poly.type
_entity_poly.pdbx_seq_one_letter_code
_entity_poly.pdbx_strand_id
1 'polypeptide(L)'
;VFPVLHGPYGEDGTIQGLLELAGVPYVGAGVLASAAGMDKEFTKKLLTAAGLPVGDHVVLRPRDSTLSLEDRERLGLPVFVKPARGGSSIGVSRVTSWDLLQPAVDAARRHDPKVIVEAGIPGRELECGVLEFPDGQVEASTVGEIRVAGVRGREDGFYDFETKYLDDAAELDVPAKVDDSVAEAVRGLAIRA
;
A
#
# COMPACT_ATOMS: atom_id res chain seq x y z
N VAL A 1 25.39 3.54 -5.97
CA VAL A 1 24.35 4.24 -6.79
C VAL A 1 23.16 4.58 -5.90
N PHE A 2 22.52 5.73 -6.11
CA PHE A 2 21.27 6.09 -5.42
C PHE A 2 20.16 6.13 -6.48
N PRO A 3 19.37 5.06 -6.65
CA PRO A 3 18.28 5.03 -7.61
C PRO A 3 17.12 5.92 -7.12
N VAL A 4 16.68 6.87 -7.95
CA VAL A 4 15.55 7.78 -7.66
C VAL A 4 14.45 7.54 -8.70
N LEU A 5 13.93 6.32 -8.70
CA LEU A 5 12.94 5.84 -9.69
C LEU A 5 11.75 5.25 -8.92
N HIS A 6 10.58 5.87 -9.05
CA HIS A 6 9.34 5.41 -8.41
C HIS A 6 8.59 4.43 -9.32
N GLY A 7 7.95 3.41 -8.72
CA GLY A 7 7.06 2.51 -9.45
C GLY A 7 7.77 1.44 -10.31
N PRO A 8 7.11 0.95 -11.37
CA PRO A 8 7.65 -0.11 -12.22
C PRO A 8 9.04 0.21 -12.78
N TYR A 9 9.89 -0.80 -12.88
CA TYR A 9 11.30 -0.73 -13.26
C TYR A 9 12.23 0.02 -12.29
N GLY A 10 11.69 0.66 -11.24
CA GLY A 10 12.44 1.41 -10.24
C GLY A 10 12.39 0.77 -8.85
N GLU A 11 11.19 0.63 -8.29
CA GLU A 11 10.95 0.11 -6.94
C GLU A 11 10.66 -1.40 -6.91
N ASP A 12 10.46 -2.01 -8.08
CA ASP A 12 10.02 -3.40 -8.24
C ASP A 12 11.15 -4.44 -8.30
N GLY A 13 12.40 -4.01 -8.11
CA GLY A 13 13.57 -4.88 -8.10
C GLY A 13 14.30 -4.94 -9.44
N THR A 14 13.76 -4.35 -10.50
CA THR A 14 14.34 -4.47 -11.86
C THR A 14 15.70 -3.79 -11.95
N ILE A 15 15.79 -2.50 -11.59
CA ILE A 15 17.07 -1.77 -11.64
C ILE A 15 18.04 -2.30 -10.58
N GLN A 16 17.53 -2.78 -9.45
CA GLN A 16 18.33 -3.42 -8.42
C GLN A 16 19.01 -4.67 -8.99
N GLY A 17 18.32 -5.50 -9.76
CA GLY A 17 18.91 -6.69 -10.38
C GLY A 17 20.04 -6.37 -11.35
N LEU A 18 19.95 -5.26 -12.08
CA LEU A 18 21.04 -4.77 -12.91
C LEU A 18 22.25 -4.39 -12.06
N LEU A 19 22.04 -3.69 -10.94
CA LEU A 19 23.11 -3.25 -10.04
C LEU A 19 23.79 -4.44 -9.33
N GLU A 20 23.01 -5.46 -8.93
CA GLU A 20 23.52 -6.73 -8.39
C GLU A 20 24.42 -7.44 -9.41
N LEU A 21 23.96 -7.61 -10.65
CA LEU A 21 24.75 -8.25 -11.73
C LEU A 21 26.02 -7.48 -12.06
N ALA A 22 26.00 -6.15 -11.92
CA ALA A 22 27.15 -5.29 -12.14
C ALA A 22 28.13 -5.26 -10.95
N GLY A 23 27.77 -5.85 -9.80
CA GLY A 23 28.56 -5.78 -8.56
C GLY A 23 28.68 -4.36 -8.02
N VAL A 24 27.66 -3.51 -8.25
CA VAL A 24 27.68 -2.10 -7.86
C VAL A 24 26.84 -1.90 -6.60
N PRO A 25 27.41 -1.46 -5.47
CA PRO A 25 26.64 -1.15 -4.27
C PRO A 25 25.62 -0.02 -4.51
N TYR A 26 24.43 -0.14 -3.92
CA TYR A 26 23.36 0.84 -4.07
C TYR A 26 22.50 1.01 -2.81
N VAL A 27 21.79 2.12 -2.75
CA VAL A 27 20.76 2.38 -1.72
C VAL A 27 19.45 1.73 -2.15
N GLY A 28 18.85 0.91 -1.30
CA GLY A 28 17.54 0.28 -1.54
C GLY A 28 17.40 -1.06 -0.84
N ALA A 29 16.19 -1.64 -0.92
CA ALA A 29 15.82 -2.86 -0.18
C ALA A 29 16.36 -4.18 -0.77
N GLY A 30 16.96 -4.14 -1.96
CA GLY A 30 17.33 -5.36 -2.69
C GLY A 30 16.24 -5.88 -3.62
N VAL A 31 16.62 -6.74 -4.57
CA VAL A 31 15.72 -7.26 -5.62
C VAL A 31 14.48 -7.94 -5.04
N LEU A 32 14.67 -8.87 -4.09
CA LEU A 32 13.58 -9.67 -3.54
C LEU A 32 12.60 -8.82 -2.74
N ALA A 33 13.12 -7.96 -1.84
CA ALA A 33 12.29 -7.12 -1.00
C ALA A 33 11.52 -6.07 -1.83
N SER A 34 12.18 -5.45 -2.82
CA SER A 34 11.53 -4.58 -3.79
C SER A 34 10.37 -5.26 -4.52
N ALA A 35 10.60 -6.45 -5.07
CA ALA A 35 9.57 -7.18 -5.79
C ALA A 35 8.40 -7.62 -4.88
N ALA A 36 8.71 -8.09 -3.67
CA ALA A 36 7.70 -8.53 -2.71
C ALA A 36 6.86 -7.36 -2.15
N GLY A 37 7.51 -6.23 -1.86
CA GLY A 37 6.87 -5.01 -1.37
C GLY A 37 6.01 -4.30 -2.42
N MET A 38 6.38 -4.40 -3.70
CA MET A 38 5.62 -3.80 -4.79
C MET A 38 4.34 -4.58 -5.13
N ASP A 39 4.28 -5.87 -4.80
CA ASP A 39 3.12 -6.75 -5.04
C ASP A 39 2.26 -6.90 -3.79
N LYS A 40 1.09 -6.25 -3.79
CA LYS A 40 0.17 -6.23 -2.64
C LYS A 40 -0.31 -7.63 -2.19
N GLU A 41 -0.40 -8.60 -3.11
CA GLU A 41 -0.73 -9.98 -2.72
C GLU A 41 0.41 -10.60 -1.91
N PHE A 42 1.64 -10.48 -2.40
CA PHE A 42 2.79 -11.10 -1.74
C PHE A 42 3.17 -10.39 -0.45
N THR A 43 3.12 -9.06 -0.43
CA THR A 43 3.27 -8.27 0.81
C THR A 43 2.30 -8.79 1.87
N LYS A 44 0.99 -8.82 1.58
CA LYS A 44 0.00 -9.25 2.58
C LYS A 44 0.18 -10.71 3.01
N LYS A 45 0.53 -11.62 2.09
CA LYS A 45 0.83 -13.01 2.45
C LYS A 45 2.01 -13.14 3.42
N LEU A 46 3.10 -12.41 3.16
CA LEU A 46 4.28 -12.41 4.03
C LEU A 46 3.96 -11.82 5.41
N LEU A 47 3.26 -10.69 5.45
CA LEU A 47 2.84 -10.05 6.70
C LEU A 47 1.89 -10.96 7.51
N THR A 48 0.88 -11.58 6.87
CA THR A 48 0.01 -12.55 7.54
C THR A 48 0.79 -13.74 8.08
N ALA A 49 1.72 -14.30 7.29
CA ALA A 49 2.55 -15.42 7.72
C ALA A 49 3.45 -15.05 8.92
N ALA A 50 3.87 -13.79 9.03
CA ALA A 50 4.59 -13.24 10.17
C ALA A 50 3.69 -12.85 11.38
N GLY A 51 2.38 -13.10 11.29
CA GLY A 51 1.41 -12.76 12.33
C GLY A 51 1.20 -11.25 12.49
N LEU A 52 1.34 -10.49 11.39
CA LEU A 52 1.05 -9.06 11.36
C LEU A 52 -0.38 -8.80 10.85
N PRO A 53 -1.05 -7.77 11.40
CA PRO A 53 -2.42 -7.45 11.02
C PRO A 53 -2.47 -6.90 9.60
N VAL A 54 -3.30 -7.50 8.75
CA VAL A 54 -3.60 -6.99 7.41
C VAL A 54 -5.10 -7.03 7.17
N GLY A 55 -5.61 -6.07 6.39
CA GLY A 55 -7.03 -6.04 6.01
C GLY A 55 -7.45 -7.21 5.15
N ASP A 56 -8.72 -7.58 5.27
CA ASP A 56 -9.35 -8.59 4.43
C ASP A 56 -9.29 -8.19 2.95
N HIS A 57 -8.95 -9.18 2.12
CA HIS A 57 -8.81 -8.98 0.69
C HIS A 57 -9.07 -10.26 -0.11
N VAL A 58 -9.27 -10.09 -1.40
CA VAL A 58 -9.36 -11.14 -2.42
C VAL A 58 -8.54 -10.74 -3.63
N VAL A 59 -7.87 -11.70 -4.27
CA VAL A 59 -7.08 -11.48 -5.48
C VAL A 59 -7.79 -12.13 -6.66
N LEU A 60 -8.08 -11.31 -7.68
CA LEU A 60 -8.64 -11.72 -8.96
C LEU A 60 -7.54 -11.79 -10.02
N ARG A 61 -7.42 -12.94 -10.67
CA ARG A 61 -6.57 -13.18 -11.84
C ARG A 61 -7.41 -13.05 -13.12
N PRO A 62 -6.81 -13.02 -14.33
CA PRO A 62 -7.56 -12.80 -15.58
C PRO A 62 -8.73 -13.75 -15.82
N ARG A 63 -8.64 -15.00 -15.33
CA ARG A 63 -9.71 -16.00 -15.46
C ARG A 63 -10.90 -15.76 -14.52
N ASP A 64 -10.71 -14.96 -13.48
CA ASP A 64 -11.73 -14.70 -12.47
C ASP A 64 -12.58 -13.54 -12.96
N SER A 65 -13.88 -13.76 -13.20
CA SER A 65 -14.77 -12.73 -13.71
C SER A 65 -15.26 -11.79 -12.60
N THR A 66 -15.49 -12.29 -11.39
CA THR A 66 -16.03 -11.54 -10.25
C THR A 66 -15.65 -12.22 -8.92
N LEU A 67 -15.86 -11.53 -7.80
CA LEU A 67 -15.92 -12.11 -6.46
C LEU A 67 -17.08 -13.11 -6.33
N SER A 68 -16.86 -14.16 -5.53
CA SER A 68 -17.91 -15.08 -5.06
C SER A 68 -18.87 -14.38 -4.10
N LEU A 69 -20.03 -14.98 -3.80
CA LEU A 69 -20.97 -14.43 -2.81
C LEU A 69 -20.36 -14.42 -1.40
N GLU A 70 -19.65 -15.49 -1.03
CA GLU A 70 -18.95 -15.60 0.25
C GLU A 70 -17.88 -14.51 0.42
N ASP A 71 -17.11 -14.25 -0.64
CA ASP A 71 -16.12 -13.17 -0.62
C ASP A 71 -16.75 -11.78 -0.48
N ARG A 72 -17.90 -11.55 -1.13
CA ARG A 72 -18.65 -10.29 -0.98
C ARG A 72 -19.16 -10.09 0.44
N GLU A 73 -19.67 -11.15 1.06
CA GLU A 73 -20.12 -11.11 2.47
C GLU A 73 -18.95 -10.85 3.42
N ARG A 74 -17.81 -11.53 3.23
CA ARG A 74 -16.62 -11.34 4.06
C ARG A 74 -16.01 -9.95 3.94
N LEU A 75 -15.92 -9.40 2.72
CA LEU A 75 -15.31 -8.09 2.49
C LEU A 75 -16.23 -6.93 2.90
N GLY A 76 -17.55 -7.09 2.77
CA GLY A 76 -18.50 -6.01 2.96
C GLY A 76 -18.33 -4.87 1.95
N LEU A 77 -18.92 -3.72 2.23
CA LEU A 77 -18.77 -2.49 1.45
C LEU A 77 -18.46 -1.29 2.37
N PRO A 78 -17.72 -0.27 1.90
CA PRO A 78 -17.10 -0.21 0.58
C PRO A 78 -15.88 -1.13 0.44
N VAL A 79 -15.55 -1.50 -0.80
CA VAL A 79 -14.26 -2.14 -1.12
C VAL A 79 -13.40 -1.20 -1.97
N PHE A 80 -12.09 -1.40 -1.91
CA PHE A 80 -11.11 -0.72 -2.77
C PHE A 80 -10.52 -1.72 -3.76
N VAL A 81 -10.78 -1.50 -5.04
CA VAL A 81 -10.26 -2.31 -6.14
C VAL A 81 -8.97 -1.66 -6.65
N LYS A 82 -7.87 -2.41 -6.70
CA LYS A 82 -6.52 -1.89 -6.98
C LYS A 82 -5.76 -2.82 -7.93
N PRO A 83 -4.87 -2.30 -8.80
CA PRO A 83 -3.83 -3.11 -9.41
C PRO A 83 -2.97 -3.73 -8.29
N ALA A 84 -2.68 -5.03 -8.37
CA ALA A 84 -1.89 -5.70 -7.33
C ALA A 84 -0.48 -5.10 -7.25
N ARG A 85 0.12 -4.80 -8.41
CA ARG A 85 1.42 -4.12 -8.54
C ARG A 85 1.22 -2.73 -9.12
N GLY A 86 1.90 -1.74 -8.55
CA GLY A 86 1.77 -0.34 -8.92
C GLY A 86 1.63 0.58 -7.71
N GLY A 87 2.02 1.84 -7.89
CA GLY A 87 2.02 2.88 -6.87
C GLY A 87 1.15 4.08 -7.26
N SER A 88 1.30 5.19 -6.51
CA SER A 88 0.66 6.48 -6.82
C SER A 88 -0.88 6.46 -6.89
N SER A 89 -1.54 5.46 -6.30
CA SER A 89 -3.00 5.29 -6.35
C SER A 89 -3.60 5.22 -7.78
N ILE A 90 -2.79 4.95 -8.81
CA ILE A 90 -3.24 4.83 -10.20
C ILE A 90 -4.05 3.54 -10.36
N GLY A 91 -5.20 3.63 -11.04
CA GLY A 91 -6.08 2.49 -11.28
C GLY A 91 -6.86 2.02 -10.04
N VAL A 92 -6.83 2.79 -8.93
CA VAL A 92 -7.60 2.48 -7.73
C VAL A 92 -9.02 3.00 -7.86
N SER A 93 -9.99 2.20 -7.41
CA SER A 93 -11.41 2.57 -7.39
C SER A 93 -12.05 2.22 -6.05
N ARG A 94 -12.80 3.15 -5.48
CA ARG A 94 -13.69 2.89 -4.34
C ARG A 94 -15.04 2.40 -4.86
N VAL A 95 -15.46 1.23 -4.41
CA VAL A 95 -16.70 0.56 -4.82
C VAL A 95 -17.65 0.55 -3.62
N THR A 96 -18.77 1.25 -3.75
CA THR A 96 -19.81 1.39 -2.71
C THR A 96 -21.07 0.56 -3.00
N SER A 97 -21.12 -0.09 -4.17
CA SER A 97 -22.17 -1.03 -4.58
C SER A 97 -21.56 -2.11 -5.48
N TRP A 98 -22.02 -3.36 -5.37
CA TRP A 98 -21.49 -4.49 -6.15
C TRP A 98 -21.66 -4.34 -7.66
N ASP A 99 -22.64 -3.55 -8.13
CA ASP A 99 -22.82 -3.25 -9.55
C ASP A 99 -21.64 -2.46 -10.14
N LEU A 100 -20.88 -1.75 -9.30
CA LEU A 100 -19.70 -0.98 -9.68
C LEU A 100 -18.40 -1.81 -9.66
N LEU A 101 -18.46 -3.08 -9.23
CA LEU A 101 -17.28 -3.93 -9.09
C LEU A 101 -16.64 -4.23 -10.45
N GLN A 102 -17.43 -4.63 -11.46
CA GLN A 102 -16.88 -5.02 -12.76
C GLN A 102 -16.15 -3.86 -13.46
N PRO A 103 -16.74 -2.64 -13.57
CA PRO A 103 -16.03 -1.49 -14.13
C PRO A 103 -14.72 -1.16 -13.38
N ALA A 104 -14.71 -1.31 -12.05
CA ALA A 104 -13.53 -1.07 -11.22
C ALA A 104 -12.43 -2.11 -11.46
N VAL A 105 -12.79 -3.39 -11.60
CA VAL A 105 -11.85 -4.47 -11.95
C VAL A 105 -11.26 -4.25 -13.34
N ASP A 106 -12.10 -3.89 -14.32
CA ASP A 106 -11.63 -3.59 -15.68
C ASP A 106 -10.69 -2.38 -15.70
N ALA A 107 -10.96 -1.37 -14.86
CA ALA A 107 -10.08 -0.22 -14.69
C ALA A 107 -8.71 -0.59 -14.11
N ALA A 108 -8.67 -1.37 -13.04
CA ALA A 108 -7.43 -1.86 -12.46
C ALA A 108 -6.64 -2.74 -13.43
N ARG A 109 -7.34 -3.57 -14.24
CA ARG A 109 -6.72 -4.45 -15.25
C ARG A 109 -6.01 -3.74 -16.39
N ARG A 110 -6.29 -2.45 -16.61
CA ARG A 110 -5.49 -1.64 -17.55
C ARG A 110 -4.05 -1.45 -17.07
N HIS A 111 -3.79 -1.65 -15.78
CA HIS A 111 -2.48 -1.43 -15.17
C HIS A 111 -1.83 -2.74 -14.69
N ASP A 112 -2.61 -3.70 -14.19
CA ASP A 112 -2.11 -5.02 -13.80
C ASP A 112 -3.17 -6.10 -14.07
N PRO A 113 -2.86 -7.19 -14.81
CA PRO A 113 -3.77 -8.32 -14.98
C PRO A 113 -4.21 -8.97 -13.65
N LYS A 114 -3.42 -8.78 -12.58
CA LYS A 114 -3.74 -9.20 -11.22
C LYS A 114 -4.34 -8.03 -10.44
N VAL A 115 -5.56 -8.21 -9.96
CA VAL A 115 -6.31 -7.19 -9.23
C VAL A 115 -6.51 -7.66 -7.79
N ILE A 116 -6.36 -6.74 -6.84
CA ILE A 116 -6.70 -6.98 -5.44
C ILE A 116 -7.95 -6.15 -5.08
N VAL A 117 -8.90 -6.79 -4.40
CA VAL A 117 -10.10 -6.15 -3.85
C VAL A 117 -9.98 -6.21 -2.33
N GLU A 118 -9.89 -5.05 -1.69
CA GLU A 118 -9.66 -4.93 -0.25
C GLU A 118 -10.90 -4.37 0.44
N ALA A 119 -11.25 -4.87 1.61
CA ALA A 119 -12.27 -4.28 2.46
C ALA A 119 -11.87 -2.85 2.85
N GLY A 120 -12.84 -1.94 2.93
CA GLY A 120 -12.61 -0.60 3.45
C GLY A 120 -12.26 -0.64 4.94
N ILE A 121 -11.15 -0.01 5.31
CA ILE A 121 -10.71 0.10 6.71
C ILE A 121 -10.99 1.52 7.18
N PRO A 122 -11.98 1.75 8.07
CA PRO A 122 -12.18 3.05 8.68
C PRO A 122 -11.14 3.28 9.78
N GLY A 123 -10.63 4.50 9.88
CA GLY A 123 -9.68 4.84 10.93
C GLY A 123 -8.82 6.05 10.58
N ARG A 124 -7.70 6.15 11.30
CA ARG A 124 -6.65 7.15 11.08
C ARG A 124 -5.52 6.52 10.27
N GLU A 125 -4.91 7.29 9.38
CA GLU A 125 -3.77 6.85 8.57
C GLU A 125 -2.47 7.28 9.25
N LEU A 126 -1.70 6.30 9.72
CA LEU A 126 -0.44 6.50 10.44
C LEU A 126 0.71 5.94 9.62
N GLU A 127 1.82 6.68 9.55
CA GLU A 127 3.04 6.29 8.83
C GLU A 127 4.22 6.18 9.79
N CYS A 128 5.09 5.19 9.55
CA CYS A 128 6.30 4.98 10.33
C CYS A 128 7.42 4.55 9.37
N GLY A 129 8.50 5.33 9.32
CA GLY A 129 9.68 5.00 8.54
C GLY A 129 10.58 4.02 9.29
N VAL A 130 11.19 3.08 8.57
CA VAL A 130 12.14 2.10 9.11
C VAL A 130 13.49 2.30 8.44
N LEU A 131 14.56 2.27 9.23
CA LEU A 131 15.94 2.41 8.78
C LEU A 131 16.82 1.29 9.34
N GLU A 132 17.57 0.63 8.45
CA GLU A 132 18.64 -0.30 8.82
C GLU A 132 19.98 0.44 8.87
N PHE A 133 20.71 0.26 9.96
CA PHE A 133 22.05 0.81 10.19
C PHE A 133 23.14 -0.14 9.68
N PRO A 134 24.38 0.35 9.47
CA PRO A 134 25.48 -0.48 8.94
C PRO A 134 25.84 -1.72 9.76
N ASP A 135 25.46 -1.77 11.04
CA ASP A 135 25.65 -2.90 11.94
C ASP A 135 24.46 -3.89 11.95
N GLY A 136 23.44 -3.64 11.13
CA GLY A 136 22.22 -4.44 11.04
C GLY A 136 21.15 -4.07 12.07
N GLN A 137 21.37 -3.03 12.89
CA GLN A 137 20.34 -2.52 13.78
C GLN A 137 19.21 -1.90 12.94
N VAL A 138 17.95 -2.21 13.29
CA VAL A 138 16.76 -1.67 12.63
C VAL A 138 16.03 -0.74 13.60
N GLU A 139 15.76 0.49 13.17
CA GLU A 139 15.02 1.46 13.97
C GLU A 139 13.79 1.99 13.24
N ALA A 140 12.74 2.25 14.00
CA ALA A 140 11.53 2.92 13.54
C ALA A 140 11.54 4.41 13.97
N SER A 141 11.14 5.28 13.06
CA SER A 141 10.95 6.72 13.29
C SER A 141 9.84 7.00 14.33
N THR A 142 9.64 8.28 14.65
CA THR A 142 8.36 8.69 15.22
C THR A 142 7.23 8.38 14.24
N VAL A 143 6.01 8.21 14.75
CA VAL A 143 4.82 8.03 13.93
C VAL A 143 4.38 9.39 13.39
N GLY A 144 4.04 9.45 12.10
CA GLY A 144 3.36 10.57 11.46
C GLY A 144 1.90 10.22 11.19
N GLU A 145 1.03 11.23 11.13
CA GLU A 145 -0.38 11.06 10.75
C GLU A 145 -0.71 11.93 9.55
N ILE A 146 -1.39 11.34 8.57
CA ILE A 146 -2.00 12.06 7.46
C ILE A 146 -3.46 12.33 7.80
N ARG A 147 -3.85 13.61 7.73
CA ARG A 147 -5.24 14.03 7.73
C ARG A 147 -5.57 14.68 6.41
N VAL A 148 -6.44 14.04 5.65
CA VAL A 148 -7.09 14.72 4.54
C VAL A 148 -8.22 15.55 5.16
N ALA A 149 -7.97 16.84 5.37
CA ALA A 149 -9.02 17.76 5.77
C ALA A 149 -10.09 17.72 4.68
N GLY A 150 -11.30 17.31 5.04
CA GLY A 150 -12.39 17.10 4.07
C GLY A 150 -12.40 18.20 3.03
N VAL A 151 -12.12 17.83 1.77
CA VAL A 151 -12.30 18.73 0.63
C VAL A 151 -13.67 19.34 0.82
N ARG A 152 -13.77 20.67 1.00
CA ARG A 152 -15.05 21.34 1.23
C ARG A 152 -16.01 20.93 0.10
N GLY A 153 -16.96 20.03 0.40
CA GLY A 153 -17.90 19.46 -0.56
C GLY A 153 -17.76 17.96 -0.90
N ARG A 154 -16.78 17.24 -0.36
CA ARG A 154 -16.70 15.76 -0.42
C ARG A 154 -16.73 15.19 1.01
N GLU A 155 -17.79 14.46 1.35
CA GLU A 155 -17.96 13.81 2.66
C GLU A 155 -17.02 12.61 2.85
N ASP A 156 -16.29 12.20 1.82
CA ASP A 156 -15.86 10.81 1.66
C ASP A 156 -14.34 10.55 1.85
N GLY A 157 -13.53 11.58 2.12
CA GLY A 157 -12.21 11.47 2.77
C GLY A 157 -11.18 10.51 2.14
N PHE A 158 -11.30 10.18 0.85
CA PHE A 158 -10.41 9.21 0.19
C PHE A 158 -9.14 9.89 -0.35
N TYR A 159 -7.97 9.31 -0.02
CA TYR A 159 -6.65 9.80 -0.42
C TYR A 159 -6.25 9.28 -1.82
N ASP A 160 -6.70 9.97 -2.86
CA ASP A 160 -6.39 9.67 -4.27
C ASP A 160 -5.12 10.39 -4.77
N PHE A 161 -4.75 10.14 -6.03
CA PHE A 161 -3.57 10.76 -6.66
C PHE A 161 -3.65 12.29 -6.67
N GLU A 162 -4.83 12.87 -6.92
CA GLU A 162 -5.01 14.32 -6.95
C GLU A 162 -4.78 14.91 -5.56
N THR A 163 -5.30 14.28 -4.51
CA THR A 163 -5.09 14.71 -3.12
C THR A 163 -3.61 14.61 -2.69
N LYS A 164 -2.84 13.66 -3.25
CA LYS A 164 -1.41 13.46 -2.91
C LYS A 164 -0.46 14.47 -3.54
N TYR A 165 -0.79 14.99 -4.72
CA TYR A 165 0.17 15.72 -5.56
C TYR A 165 -0.32 17.08 -6.06
N LEU A 166 -1.63 17.37 -5.99
CA LEU A 166 -2.22 18.54 -6.63
C LEU A 166 -2.96 19.49 -5.67
N ASP A 167 -3.36 19.02 -4.49
CA ASP A 167 -4.10 19.85 -3.53
C ASP A 167 -3.34 20.01 -2.19
N ASP A 168 -3.25 21.25 -1.69
CA ASP A 168 -2.76 21.59 -0.33
C ASP A 168 -3.71 21.08 0.79
N ALA A 169 -4.48 20.02 0.54
CA ALA A 169 -5.54 19.51 1.40
C ALA A 169 -5.09 18.42 2.39
N ALA A 170 -3.86 17.92 2.25
CA ALA A 170 -3.26 16.98 3.20
C ALA A 170 -2.54 17.73 4.32
N GLU A 171 -3.03 17.59 5.54
CA GLU A 171 -2.33 18.03 6.74
C GLU A 171 -1.50 16.86 7.30
N LEU A 172 -0.26 17.14 7.68
CA LEU A 172 0.65 16.16 8.26
C LEU A 172 0.99 16.53 9.70
N ASP A 173 0.70 15.64 10.64
CA ASP A 173 1.17 15.76 12.02
C ASP A 173 2.37 14.85 12.25
N VAL A 174 3.54 15.46 12.48
CA VAL A 174 4.78 14.76 12.83
C VAL A 174 5.40 15.42 14.06
N PRO A 175 5.32 14.81 15.26
CA PRO A 175 4.73 13.50 15.54
C PRO A 175 3.19 13.49 15.49
N ALA A 176 2.63 12.32 15.20
CA ALA A 176 1.20 12.04 15.30
C ALA A 176 0.71 12.20 16.75
N LYS A 177 -0.49 12.75 16.92
CA LYS A 177 -1.12 12.93 18.24
C LYS A 177 -1.85 11.63 18.63
N VAL A 178 -1.08 10.64 19.09
CA VAL A 178 -1.56 9.33 19.57
C VAL A 178 -0.99 9.05 20.96
N ASP A 179 -1.62 8.15 21.70
CA ASP A 179 -1.06 7.67 22.97
C ASP A 179 0.28 6.97 22.72
N ASP A 180 1.23 7.15 23.64
CA ASP A 180 2.57 6.56 23.54
C ASP A 180 2.51 5.04 23.33
N SER A 181 1.58 4.35 24.00
CA SER A 181 1.38 2.90 23.86
C SER A 181 0.98 2.48 22.44
N VAL A 182 0.20 3.32 21.74
CA VAL A 182 -0.19 3.10 20.35
C VAL A 182 0.99 3.40 19.42
N ALA A 183 1.72 4.48 19.66
CA ALA A 183 2.92 4.81 18.90
C ALA A 183 3.97 3.68 18.97
N GLU A 184 4.25 3.18 20.17
CA GLU A 184 5.17 2.06 20.38
C GLU A 184 4.68 0.77 19.71
N ALA A 185 3.37 0.50 19.74
CA ALA A 185 2.82 -0.65 19.03
C ALA A 185 2.99 -0.52 17.50
N VAL A 186 2.75 0.66 16.93
CA VAL A 186 2.94 0.91 15.49
C VAL A 186 4.41 0.75 15.11
N ARG A 187 5.34 1.34 15.89
CA ARG A 187 6.78 1.21 15.67
C ARG A 187 7.25 -0.25 15.76
N GLY A 188 6.75 -0.99 16.75
CA GLY A 188 7.05 -2.42 16.91
C GLY A 188 6.51 -3.29 15.77
N LEU A 189 5.34 -2.96 15.20
CA LEU A 189 4.82 -3.63 14.01
C LEU A 189 5.64 -3.28 12.77
N ALA A 190 6.08 -2.03 12.62
CA ALA A 190 6.87 -1.58 11.47
C ALA A 190 8.24 -2.28 11.41
N ILE A 191 8.93 -2.46 12.54
CA ILE A 191 10.22 -3.18 12.59
C ILE A 191 10.06 -4.68 12.28
N ARG A 192 8.91 -5.28 12.60
CA ARG A 192 8.65 -6.71 12.38
C ARG A 192 8.28 -7.06 10.94
N ALA A 193 7.82 -6.07 10.17
CA ALA A 193 7.32 -6.23 8.80
C ALA A 193 8.47 -6.43 7.80
#